data_AF-A0A3D2L6J1-F1
#
_entry.id   AF-A0A3D2L6J1-F1
#
_cell.length_a   1.000
_cell.length_b   1.000
_cell.length_c   1.000
_cell.angle_alpha   90.00
_cell.angle_beta   90.00
_cell.angle_gamma   90.00
#
_symmetry.space_group_name_H-M   'P 1'
#
loop_
_entity.id
_entity.type
_entity.pdbx_description
1 polymer ?
#
loop_
_entity_poly.entity_id
_entity_poly.type
_entity_poly.pdbx_seq_one_letter_code
_entity_poly.pdbx_strand_id
1 'polypeptide(L)' 'LYKGQAYLTGRSSPYSLYREDIVTFEDDHGAYDQKDAEGFIKLNALRLRLLAGRDRKFGKND' A
#
# COMPACT_ATOMS: atom_id res chain seq x y z
N LEU A 1 3.56 5.43 30.38
CA LEU A 1 4.50 6.56 30.48
C LEU A 1 5.73 6.08 31.25
N TYR A 2 6.93 6.29 30.71
CA TYR A 2 8.17 5.84 31.33
C TYR A 2 9.27 6.87 31.08
N LYS A 3 9.94 7.32 32.15
CA LYS A 3 11.06 8.30 32.10
C LYS A 3 10.76 9.54 31.24
N GLY A 4 9.59 10.14 31.44
CA GLY A 4 9.18 11.34 30.70
C GLY A 4 8.63 11.09 29.29
N GLN A 5 8.69 9.85 28.79
CA GLN A 5 8.19 9.49 27.46
C GLN A 5 6.84 8.77 27.55
N ALA A 6 5.95 9.06 26.61
CA ALA A 6 4.70 8.35 26.40
C ALA A 6 4.78 7.52 25.11
N TYR A 7 4.42 6.24 25.21
CA TYR A 7 4.31 5.34 24.07
C TYR A 7 2.86 4.90 23.92
N LEU A 8 2.38 4.84 22.69
CA LEU A 8 1.08 4.31 22.37
C LEU A 8 1.13 2.78 22.48
N THR A 9 0.32 2.19 23.37
CA THR A 9 0.26 0.74 23.56
C THR A 9 -0.90 0.08 22.82
N GLY A 10 -1.86 0.86 22.33
CA GLY A 10 -3.01 0.37 21.58
C GLY A 10 -4.00 1.49 21.28
N ARG A 11 -4.93 1.24 20.34
CA ARG A 11 -6.04 2.13 19.99
C ARG A 11 -7.30 1.30 19.80
N SER A 12 -8.44 1.86 20.19
CA SER A 12 -9.77 1.34 19.85
C SER A 12 -10.69 2.51 19.53
N SER A 13 -11.68 2.26 18.68
CA SER A 13 -12.70 3.25 18.33
C SER A 13 -13.93 2.54 17.80
N PRO A 14 -15.16 2.96 18.19
CA PRO A 14 -16.38 2.48 17.56
C PRO A 14 -16.49 2.89 16.08
N TYR A 15 -15.67 3.83 15.61
CA TYR A 15 -15.60 4.31 14.22
C TYR A 15 -14.25 4.00 13.56
N SER A 16 -13.63 2.87 13.94
CA SER A 16 -12.36 2.47 13.35
C SER A 16 -12.52 2.10 11.87
N LEU A 17 -11.64 2.59 11.02
CA LEU A 17 -11.50 2.14 9.62
C LEU A 17 -10.53 0.95 9.49
N TYR A 18 -9.88 0.55 10.59
CA TYR A 18 -9.08 -0.66 10.62
C TYR A 18 -9.99 -1.89 10.53
N ARG A 19 -9.63 -2.81 9.65
CA ARG A 19 -10.35 -4.05 9.36
C ARG A 19 -9.40 -5.23 9.46
N GLU A 20 -9.48 -5.97 10.56
CA GLU A 20 -8.60 -7.10 10.85
C GLU A 20 -8.77 -8.25 9.84
N ASP A 21 -9.99 -8.45 9.36
CA ASP A 21 -10.35 -9.46 8.36
C ASP A 21 -9.70 -9.26 6.99
N ILE A 22 -9.36 -8.01 6.62
CA ILE A 22 -8.66 -7.70 5.36
C ILE A 22 -7.13 -7.72 5.54
N VAL A 23 -6.65 -7.33 6.72
CA VAL A 23 -5.21 -7.09 6.96
C VAL A 23 -4.48 -8.34 7.47
N THR A 24 -5.23 -9.39 7.84
CA THR A 24 -4.64 -10.64 8.31
C THR A 24 -3.85 -11.38 7.22
N PHE A 25 -2.85 -12.15 7.65
CA PHE A 25 -2.11 -13.09 6.80
C PHE A 25 -2.68 -14.52 6.85
N GLU A 26 -3.65 -14.76 7.74
CA GLU A 26 -4.37 -16.03 7.84
C GLU A 26 -5.40 -16.15 6.70
N ASP A 27 -6.12 -17.28 6.64
CA ASP A 27 -7.24 -17.47 5.70
C ASP A 27 -8.29 -16.37 5.94
N ASP A 28 -8.22 -15.32 5.12
CA ASP A 28 -9.08 -14.13 5.13
C ASP A 28 -10.50 -14.43 4.62
N HIS A 29 -10.81 -15.72 4.39
CA HIS A 29 -12.03 -16.21 3.79
C HIS A 29 -12.35 -15.56 2.44
N GLY A 30 -11.32 -15.10 1.72
CA GLY A 30 -11.47 -14.38 0.45
C GLY A 30 -11.85 -12.90 0.60
N ALA A 31 -11.61 -12.29 1.76
CA ALA A 31 -11.81 -10.85 1.96
C ALA A 31 -10.90 -9.99 1.06
N TYR A 32 -9.76 -10.52 0.59
CA TYR A 32 -8.86 -9.84 -0.32
C TYR A 32 -8.26 -10.77 -1.40
N ASP A 33 -8.53 -10.50 -2.69
CA ASP A 33 -7.85 -11.20 -3.79
C ASP A 33 -6.48 -10.56 -4.09
N GLN A 34 -5.42 -11.26 -3.68
CA GLN A 34 -4.04 -10.85 -3.90
C GLN A 34 -3.68 -10.65 -5.40
N LYS A 35 -4.41 -11.29 -6.32
CA LYS A 35 -4.17 -11.14 -7.77
C LYS A 35 -4.51 -9.74 -8.28
N ASP A 36 -5.46 -9.05 -7.64
CA ASP A 36 -5.83 -7.68 -8.02
C ASP A 36 -4.66 -6.69 -7.81
N ALA A 37 -3.78 -6.97 -6.86
CA ALA A 37 -2.59 -6.16 -6.59
C ALA A 37 -1.68 -6.05 -7.83
N GLU A 38 -1.57 -7.11 -8.62
CA GLU A 38 -0.75 -7.12 -9.84
C GLU A 38 -1.26 -6.08 -10.86
N GLY A 39 -2.57 -6.05 -11.09
CA GLY A 39 -3.21 -5.09 -11.98
C GLY A 39 -3.06 -3.65 -11.45
N PHE A 40 -3.32 -3.45 -10.16
CA PHE A 40 -3.20 -2.16 -9.50
C PHE A 40 -1.77 -1.58 -9.62
N ILE A 41 -0.74 -2.38 -9.33
CA ILE A 41 0.66 -1.95 -9.40
C ILE A 41 1.03 -1.58 -10.85
N LYS A 42 0.65 -2.42 -11.83
CA LYS A 42 0.96 -2.17 -13.24
C LYS A 42 0.32 -0.89 -13.77
N LEU A 43 -0.94 -0.63 -13.40
CA LEU A 43 -1.68 0.57 -13.80
C LEU A 43 -1.08 1.83 -13.16
N ASN A 44 -0.81 1.83 -11.86
CA ASN A 44 -0.20 2.98 -11.19
C ASN A 44 1.21 3.28 -11.71
N ALA A 45 1.97 2.23 -12.05
CA ALA A 45 3.32 2.36 -12.60
C ALA A 45 3.33 2.75 -14.10
N LEU A 46 2.18 2.73 -14.80
CA LEU A 46 2.13 2.91 -16.25
C LEU A 46 2.80 4.21 -16.70
N ARG A 47 2.45 5.34 -16.07
CA ARG A 47 3.04 6.65 -16.42
C ARG A 47 4.56 6.67 -16.26
N LEU A 48 5.07 6.01 -15.21
CA LEU A 48 6.50 5.94 -14.91
C LEU A 48 7.22 5.07 -15.94
N ARG A 49 6.62 3.94 -16.31
CA ARG A 49 7.16 3.04 -17.34
C ARG A 49 7.20 3.69 -18.72
N LEU A 50 6.17 4.46 -19.08
CA LEU A 50 6.12 5.21 -20.33
C LEU A 50 7.17 6.32 -20.37
N LEU A 51 7.27 7.11 -19.29
CA LEU A 51 8.29 8.15 -19.16
C LEU A 51 9.71 7.55 -19.28
N ALA A 52 9.99 6.49 -18.52
CA ALA A 52 11.27 5.80 -18.61
C ALA A 52 11.53 5.19 -20.00
N GLY A 53 10.47 4.72 -20.69
CA GLY A 53 10.56 4.24 -22.07
C GLY A 53 10.90 5.34 -23.07
N ARG A 54 10.27 6.52 -22.94
CA ARG A 54 10.60 7.72 -23.71
C ARG A 54 12.04 8.14 -23.48
N ASP A 55 12.46 8.27 -22.22
CA ASP A 55 13.81 8.73 -21.85
C ASP A 55 14.90 7.80 -22.40
N ARG A 56 14.67 6.48 -22.35
CA ARG A 56 15.58 5.51 -22.96
C ARG A 56 15.67 5.66 -24.48
N LYS A 57 14.60 6.08 -25.14
CA LYS A 57 14.53 6.17 -26.61
C LYS A 57 15.02 7.52 -27.15
N PHE A 58 14.77 8.61 -26.43
CA PHE A 58 14.96 9.98 -26.94
C PHE A 58 15.88 10.85 -26.06
N GLY A 59 16.37 10.33 -24.94
CA GLY A 59 17.06 11.14 -23.93
C GLY A 59 16.09 11.83 -22.96
N LYS A 60 16.61 12.29 -21.83
CA LYS A 60 15.84 13.11 -20.89
C LYS A 60 15.76 14.54 -21.43
N ASN A 61 14.57 15.12 -21.31
CA ASN A 61 14.42 16.56 -21.48
C ASN A 61 14.85 17.19 -20.14
N ASP A 62 15.99 17.87 -20.15
CA ASP A 62 16.45 18.71 -19.04
C ASP A 62 15.62 20.00 -18.93
#